data_AF-A0AA39U0S2-F1
#
_entry.id   AF-A0AA39U0S2-F1
#
_cell.length_a   1.000
_cell.length_b   1.000
_cell.length_c   1.000
_cell.angle_alpha   90.00
_cell.angle_beta   90.00
_cell.angle_gamma   90.00
#
_symmetry.space_group_name_H-M   'P 1'
#
loop_
_entity.id
_entity.type
_entity.pdbx_description
1 polymer ?
#
loop_
_entity_poly.entity_id
_entity_poly.type
_entity_poly.pdbx_seq_one_letter_code
_entity_poly.pdbx_strand_id
1 'polypeptide(L)'
;TIIIHYRMSTWVADNRTIPEWKNKFRAGYLTLNNAFRSRRAIDWVKTHHKPLFATLFDATDAFPSTNQDRSYHRLIELAMGVPA
;
A
#
# COMPACT_ATOMS: atom_id res chain seq x y z
N THR A 1 -4.80 19.26 10.57
CA THR A 1 -4.80 17.99 9.81
C THR A 1 -3.74 17.94 8.71
N ILE A 2 -3.57 18.99 7.88
CA ILE A 2 -2.61 19.00 6.75
C ILE A 2 -1.14 18.85 7.17
N ILE A 3 -0.69 19.53 8.24
CA ILE A 3 0.70 19.44 8.72
C ILE A 3 1.05 18.00 9.14
N ILE A 4 0.15 17.33 9.85
CA ILE A 4 0.33 15.94 10.30
C ILE A 4 0.42 15.02 9.08
N HIS A 5 -0.49 15.20 8.11
CA HIS A 5 -0.46 14.45 6.85
C HIS A 5 0.87 14.62 6.11
N TYR A 6 1.34 15.85 5.94
CA TYR A 6 2.61 16.11 5.26
C TYR A 6 3.81 15.44 5.95
N ARG A 7 3.90 15.55 7.28
CA ARG A 7 4.96 14.91 8.06
C ARG A 7 4.93 13.39 7.92
N MET A 8 3.74 12.78 8.01
CA MET A 8 3.58 11.33 7.85
C MET A 8 3.92 10.88 6.43
N SER A 9 3.44 11.58 5.40
CA SER A 9 3.72 11.26 4.00
C SER A 9 5.20 11.36 3.66
N THR A 10 5.87 12.40 4.16
CA THR A 10 7.33 12.57 3.98
C THR A 10 8.09 11.44 4.67
N TRP A 11 7.78 11.18 5.94
CA TRP A 11 8.41 10.09 6.70
C TRP A 11 8.21 8.72 6.05
N VAL A 12 7.01 8.42 5.53
CA VAL A 12 6.73 7.19 4.79
C VAL A 12 7.59 7.07 3.53
N ALA A 13 7.76 8.17 2.78
CA ALA A 13 8.55 8.20 1.56
C ALA A 13 10.04 7.97 1.85
N ASP A 14 10.58 8.66 2.85
CA ASP A 14 11.99 8.58 3.24
C ASP A 14 12.37 7.19 3.74
N ASN A 15 11.48 6.56 4.53
CA ASN A 15 11.72 5.26 5.14
C ASN A 15 11.28 4.07 4.26
N ARG A 16 10.73 4.33 3.05
CA ARG A 16 10.26 3.31 2.09
C ARG A 16 9.36 2.24 2.73
N THR A 17 8.52 2.64 3.68
CA THR A 17 7.73 1.70 4.51
C THR A 17 6.58 1.04 3.74
N ILE A 18 6.11 1.66 2.65
CA ILE A 18 5.09 1.08 1.78
C ILE A 18 5.78 0.31 0.64
N PRO A 19 5.47 -0.99 0.45
CA PRO A 19 5.99 -1.76 -0.66
C PRO A 19 5.70 -1.12 -2.02
N GLU A 20 6.64 -1.21 -2.96
CA GLU A 20 6.54 -0.56 -4.28
C GLU A 20 5.32 -1.00 -5.10
N TRP A 21 4.82 -2.20 -4.83
CA TRP A 21 3.63 -2.73 -5.48
C TRP A 21 2.31 -2.17 -4.91
N LYS A 22 2.33 -1.40 -3.82
CA LYS A 22 1.13 -0.69 -3.33
C LYS A 22 1.06 0.72 -3.94
N ASN A 23 -0.03 0.98 -4.64
CA ASN A 23 -0.20 2.18 -5.46
C ASN A 23 -1.23 3.19 -4.93
N LYS A 24 -2.28 2.72 -4.24
CA LYS A 24 -3.37 3.61 -3.82
C LYS A 24 -2.87 4.67 -2.82
N PHE A 25 -3.42 5.87 -2.92
CA PHE A 25 -3.14 7.01 -2.02
C PHE A 25 -1.68 7.49 -1.99
N ARG A 26 -0.91 7.19 -3.04
CA ARG A 26 0.47 7.67 -3.19
C ARG A 26 0.54 8.71 -4.31
N ALA A 27 1.30 9.77 -4.07
CA ALA A 27 1.61 10.75 -5.11
C ALA A 27 2.27 10.06 -6.32
N GLY A 28 1.86 10.43 -7.53
CA GLY A 28 2.38 9.87 -8.78
C GLY A 28 1.82 8.49 -9.17
N TYR A 29 0.97 7.86 -8.36
CA TYR A 29 0.33 6.59 -8.71
C TYR A 29 -1.14 6.78 -9.06
N LEU A 30 -1.55 6.21 -10.19
CA LEU A 30 -2.93 6.20 -10.68
C LEU A 30 -3.52 4.78 -10.57
N THR A 31 -4.84 4.70 -10.55
CA THR A 31 -5.58 3.42 -10.55
C THR A 31 -5.15 2.51 -11.70
N LEU A 32 -4.87 3.09 -12.88
CA LEU A 32 -4.39 2.39 -14.06
C LEU A 32 -3.12 1.57 -13.82
N ASN A 33 -2.25 1.98 -12.89
CA ASN A 33 -1.03 1.23 -12.58
C ASN A 33 -1.34 -0.19 -12.08
N ASN A 34 -2.46 -0.39 -11.39
CA ASN A 34 -2.88 -1.73 -10.96
C ASN A 34 -3.38 -2.56 -12.15
N ALA A 35 -4.14 -1.95 -13.05
CA ALA A 35 -4.64 -2.62 -14.26
C ALA A 35 -3.48 -3.08 -15.15
N PHE A 36 -2.44 -2.25 -15.33
CA PHE A 36 -1.24 -2.62 -16.08
C PHE A 36 -0.50 -3.81 -15.46
N ARG A 37 -0.39 -3.88 -14.13
CA ARG A 37 0.23 -5.04 -13.46
C ARG A 37 -0.58 -6.31 -13.67
N SER A 38 -1.90 -6.26 -13.50
CA SER A 38 -2.77 -7.40 -13.76
C SER A 38 -2.67 -7.84 -15.22
N ARG A 39 -2.64 -6.88 -16.16
CA ARG A 39 -2.51 -7.18 -17.58
C ARG A 39 -1.18 -7.87 -17.90
N ARG A 40 -0.06 -7.36 -17.36
CA ARG A 40 1.25 -7.99 -17.51
C ARG A 40 1.29 -9.42 -16.97
N ALA A 41 0.65 -9.68 -15.82
CA ALA A 41 0.55 -11.03 -15.27
C ALA A 41 -0.24 -11.97 -16.19
N ILE A 42 -1.37 -11.50 -16.74
CA ILE A 42 -2.18 -12.25 -17.72
C ILE A 42 -1.37 -12.56 -18.98
N ASP A 43 -0.68 -11.57 -19.54
CA ASP A 43 0.11 -11.76 -20.76
C ASP A 43 1.25 -12.76 -20.51
N TRP A 44 1.94 -12.66 -19.36
CA TRP A 44 3.01 -13.60 -19.00
C TRP A 44 2.52 -15.04 -18.89
N VAL A 45 1.40 -15.30 -18.20
CA VAL A 45 0.90 -16.69 -18.07
C VAL A 45 0.42 -17.27 -19.39
N LYS A 46 -0.14 -16.43 -20.28
CA LYS A 46 -0.56 -16.83 -21.63
C LYS A 46 0.63 -17.28 -22.47
N THR A 47 1.73 -16.53 -22.43
CA THR A 47 2.96 -16.88 -23.15
C THR A 47 3.61 -18.16 -22.63
N HIS A 48 3.47 -18.46 -21.33
CA HIS A 48 4.12 -19.61 -20.70
C HIS A 48 3.19 -20.83 -20.52
N HIS A 49 1.96 -20.77 -21.03
CA HIS A 49 0.94 -21.82 -20.87
C HIS A 49 0.73 -22.25 -19.42
N LYS A 50 0.79 -21.30 -18.47
CA LYS A 50 0.56 -21.54 -17.05
C LYS A 50 -0.82 -21.02 -16.63
N PRO A 51 -1.45 -21.60 -15.60
CA PRO A 51 -2.63 -21.00 -14.99
C PRO A 51 -2.28 -19.74 -14.19
N LEU A 52 -3.16 -18.74 -14.21
CA LEU A 52 -3.14 -17.61 -13.28
C LEU A 52 -4.30 -17.75 -12.30
N PHE A 53 -3.99 -17.91 -11.03
CA PHE A 53 -4.98 -17.89 -9.96
C PHE A 53 -5.04 -16.48 -9.38
N ALA A 54 -6.25 -15.94 -9.27
CA ALA A 54 -6.50 -14.62 -8.71
C ALA A 54 -7.49 -14.75 -7.55
N THR A 55 -7.19 -14.08 -6.45
CA THR A 55 -8.10 -13.95 -5.30
C THR A 55 -8.54 -12.50 -5.19
N LEU A 56 -9.85 -12.29 -5.14
CA LEU A 56 -10.44 -11.00 -4.86
C LEU A 56 -10.71 -10.93 -3.36
N PHE A 57 -9.86 -10.20 -2.64
CA PHE A 57 -10.04 -9.93 -1.21
C PHE A 57 -10.51 -8.49 -1.03
N ASP A 58 -11.57 -8.33 -0.26
CA ASP A 58 -12.06 -7.03 0.17
C ASP A 58 -12.09 -6.97 1.69
N ALA A 59 -11.56 -5.89 2.25
CA ALA A 59 -11.58 -5.63 3.68
C ALA A 59 -12.77 -4.71 3.98
N THR A 60 -13.94 -5.32 4.22
CA THR A 60 -15.16 -4.59 4.57
C THR A 60 -14.91 -3.70 5.79
N ASP A 61 -15.37 -2.45 5.72
CA ASP A 61 -15.22 -1.47 6.80
C ASP A 61 -13.79 -1.31 7.30
N ALA A 62 -12.81 -1.21 6.38
CA ALA A 62 -11.40 -1.15 6.74
C ALA A 62 -11.07 -0.10 7.84
N PHE A 63 -11.69 1.08 7.82
CA PHE A 63 -11.45 2.08 8.88
C PHE A 63 -12.18 1.75 10.19
N PRO A 64 -13.51 1.50 10.21
CA PRO A 64 -14.21 1.14 11.45
C PRO A 64 -13.70 -0.15 12.11
N SER A 65 -13.24 -1.12 11.32
CA SER A 65 -12.75 -2.42 11.81
C SER A 65 -11.25 -2.42 12.17
N THR A 66 -10.53 -1.31 11.95
CA THR A 66 -9.12 -1.22 12.31
C THR A 66 -8.94 -1.13 13.81
N ASN A 67 -8.16 -2.05 14.39
CA ASN A 67 -7.67 -1.91 15.75
C ASN A 67 -6.69 -0.73 15.82
N GLN A 68 -7.13 0.36 16.45
CA GLN A 68 -6.37 1.61 16.54
C GLN A 68 -5.11 1.44 17.39
N ASP A 69 -5.21 0.79 18.55
CA ASP A 69 -4.08 0.58 19.45
C ASP A 69 -2.93 -0.16 18.75
N ARG A 70 -3.27 -1.24 18.04
CA ARG A 70 -2.28 -2.00 17.25
C ARG A 70 -1.66 -1.14 16.14
N SER A 71 -2.45 -0.27 15.52
CA SER A 71 -1.96 0.65 14.49
C SER A 71 -0.98 1.67 15.09
N TYR A 72 -1.28 2.24 16.25
CA TYR A 72 -0.36 3.15 16.96
C TYR A 72 0.91 2.46 17.43
N HIS A 73 0.81 1.28 18.04
CA HIS A 73 1.98 0.50 18.43
C HIS A 73 2.89 0.21 17.25
N ARG A 74 2.31 -0.15 16.09
CA ARG A 74 3.09 -0.40 14.88
C ARG A 74 3.84 0.84 14.39
N LEU A 75 3.23 2.02 14.51
CA LEU A 75 3.86 3.28 14.12
C LEU A 75 5.03 3.64 15.06
N ILE A 76 4.89 3.36 16.35
CA ILE A 76 5.97 3.55 17.34
C ILE A 76 7.12 2.58 17.08
N GLU A 77 6.84 1.30 16.79
CA GLU A 77 7.87 0.32 16.40
C GLU A 77 8.69 0.76 15.19
N LEU A 78 8.04 1.46 14.26
CA LEU A 78 8.72 2.03 13.09
C LEU A 78 9.45 3.34 13.39
N ALA A 79 9.46 3.81 14.64
CA ALA A 79 10.01 5.10 15.07
C ALA A 79 9.35 6.32 14.42
N MET A 80 8.09 6.21 13.99
CA MET A 80 7.35 7.36 13.45
C MET A 80 7.06 8.36 14.57
N GLY A 81 7.57 9.59 14.42
CA GLY A 81 7.38 10.67 15.39
C GLY A 81 8.46 10.80 16.46
N VAL A 82 9.48 9.93 16.46
CA VAL A 82 10.69 10.11 17.27
C VAL A 82 11.64 11.06 16.53
N PRO A 83 12.17 12.12 17.16
CA PRO A 83 13.20 12.96 16.56
C PRO A 83 14.42 12.12 16.20
N ALA A 84 14.98 12.35 15.00
CA ALA A 84 16.24 11.74 14.57
C ALA A 84 17.42 12.25 15.42
#